data_AF-A0A961P9D1-F1
#
_entry.id   AF-A0A961P9D1-F1
#
_cell.length_a   1.000
_cell.length_b   1.000
_cell.length_c   1.000
_cell.angle_alpha   90.00
_cell.angle_beta   90.00
_cell.angle_gamma   90.00
#
_symmetry.space_group_name_H-M   'P 1'
#
loop_
_entity.id
_entity.type
_entity.pdbx_description
1 polymer ?
#
loop_
_entity_poly.entity_id
_entity_poly.type
_entity_poly.pdbx_seq_one_letter_code
_entity_poly.pdbx_strand_id
1 'polypeptide(L)'
;ADTVETAEAWELALTSKETPSVLSLTRQNVPTVRTEHKRENLTARGAYVLSKGEGKPQAILIATGSEASIALEAQTLLAAEGIAARVVSMPCMELFAEQDEEYRRKVLPAGTVRVAIEAAVQQGWDRWLCGEGGRAGKAGFIGMTGFGASAPAGTLYEKFGITAAATVAKVKELL
;
A
#
# COMPACT_ATOMS: atom_id res chain seq x y z
N ALA A 1 7.72 -0.64 4.35
CA ALA A 1 6.95 -1.67 5.07
C ALA A 1 7.75 -2.31 6.19
N ASP A 2 8.97 -2.78 5.94
CA ASP A 2 9.74 -3.55 6.91
C ASP A 2 11.25 -3.45 6.69
N THR A 3 12.02 -4.26 7.42
CA THR A 3 13.47 -4.37 7.30
C THR A 3 13.93 -4.87 5.93
N VAL A 4 13.13 -5.71 5.25
CA VAL A 4 13.48 -6.26 3.94
C VAL A 4 13.36 -5.19 2.86
N GLU A 5 12.23 -4.48 2.80
CA GLU A 5 12.07 -3.35 1.88
C GLU A 5 13.09 -2.23 2.17
N THR A 6 13.42 -2.01 3.44
CA THR A 6 14.44 -1.01 3.81
C THR A 6 15.81 -1.39 3.23
N ALA A 7 16.24 -2.64 3.38
CA ALA A 7 17.50 -3.12 2.84
C ALA A 7 17.53 -3.06 1.30
N GLU A 8 16.43 -3.48 0.66
CA GLU A 8 16.27 -3.41 -0.80
C GLU A 8 16.26 -1.97 -1.33
N ALA A 9 15.63 -1.02 -0.63
CA ALA A 9 15.64 0.39 -0.99
C ALA A 9 17.04 1.01 -0.86
N TRP A 10 17.80 0.62 0.16
CA TRP A 10 19.20 1.02 0.30
C TRP A 10 20.08 0.48 -0.82
N GLU A 11 19.89 -0.78 -1.24
CA GLU A 11 20.59 -1.35 -2.39
C GLU A 11 20.34 -0.51 -3.65
N LEU A 12 19.09 -0.14 -3.92
CA LEU A 12 18.73 0.70 -5.07
C LEU A 12 19.36 2.08 -4.99
N ALA A 13 19.29 2.73 -3.82
CA ALA A 13 19.85 4.05 -3.61
C ALA A 13 21.38 4.08 -3.81
N LEU A 14 22.09 3.04 -3.37
CA LEU A 14 23.54 2.92 -3.50
C LEU A 14 24.01 2.52 -4.91
N THR A 15 23.15 1.87 -5.69
CA THR A 15 23.48 1.40 -7.04
C THR A 15 23.01 2.34 -8.14
N SER A 16 22.09 3.25 -7.85
CA SER A 16 21.68 4.33 -8.74
C SER A 16 22.84 5.30 -8.99
N LYS A 17 23.15 5.53 -10.28
CA LYS A 17 24.27 6.41 -10.68
C LYS A 17 23.84 7.84 -10.98
N GLU A 18 22.64 8.01 -11.52
CA GLU A 18 22.17 9.26 -12.11
C GLU A 18 20.95 9.85 -11.40
N THR A 19 20.27 9.06 -10.56
CA THR A 19 19.01 9.44 -9.94
C THR A 19 19.14 9.49 -8.42
N PRO A 20 18.89 10.63 -7.77
CA PRO A 20 18.88 10.69 -6.31
C PRO A 20 17.73 9.86 -5.73
N SER A 21 17.89 9.35 -4.51
CA SER A 21 16.86 8.60 -3.80
C SER A 21 16.51 9.27 -2.48
N VAL A 22 15.22 9.28 -2.14
CA VAL A 22 14.72 9.69 -0.83
C VAL A 22 14.19 8.46 -0.11
N LEU A 23 14.72 8.21 1.09
CA LEU A 23 14.24 7.13 1.96
C LEU A 23 13.37 7.72 3.08
N SER A 24 12.05 7.53 2.97
CA SER A 24 11.09 7.94 4.00
C SER A 24 10.96 6.84 5.05
N LEU A 25 11.71 6.98 6.15
CA LEU A 25 11.79 5.98 7.20
C LEU A 25 10.92 6.35 8.40
N THR A 26 10.24 5.35 8.94
CA THR A 26 9.37 5.52 10.09
C THR A 26 10.16 5.53 11.40
N ARG A 27 9.65 6.26 12.41
CA ARG A 27 10.22 6.30 13.76
C ARG A 27 9.85 5.06 14.58
N GLN A 28 8.62 4.58 14.42
CA GLN A 28 8.11 3.43 15.18
C GLN A 28 8.61 2.11 14.61
N ASN A 29 8.66 1.10 15.46
CA ASN A 29 8.88 -0.26 14.99
C ASN A 29 7.69 -0.72 14.14
N VAL A 30 8.00 -1.40 13.04
CA VAL A 30 7.03 -2.04 12.15
C VAL A 30 7.34 -3.53 12.06
N PRO A 31 6.32 -4.39 11.95
CA PRO A 31 6.54 -5.83 11.84
C PRO A 31 7.22 -6.18 10.51
N THR A 32 8.03 -7.24 10.51
CA THR A 32 8.52 -7.82 9.26
C THR A 32 7.39 -8.55 8.55
N VAL A 33 6.90 -7.99 7.45
CA VAL A 33 5.76 -8.52 6.69
C VAL A 33 6.21 -9.46 5.58
N ARG A 34 7.47 -9.35 5.13
CA ARG A 34 8.10 -10.29 4.21
C ARG A 34 8.99 -11.27 4.95
N THR A 35 8.45 -12.44 5.26
CA THR A 35 9.17 -13.51 5.98
C THR A 35 9.76 -14.57 5.06
N GLU A 36 9.35 -14.61 3.78
CA GLU A 36 9.88 -15.53 2.78
C GLU A 36 11.03 -14.90 1.99
N HIS A 37 12.14 -15.63 1.87
CA HIS A 37 13.25 -15.19 1.04
C HIS A 37 12.90 -15.26 -0.45
N LYS A 38 13.20 -14.18 -1.17
CA LYS A 38 13.15 -14.10 -2.63
C LYS A 38 14.48 -13.54 -3.13
N ARG A 39 14.98 -14.09 -4.24
CA ARG A 39 16.19 -13.57 -4.89
C ARG A 39 15.95 -12.26 -5.62
N GLU A 40 14.73 -12.04 -6.12
CA GLU A 40 14.34 -10.79 -6.76
C GLU A 40 14.12 -9.71 -5.70
N ASN A 41 14.75 -8.54 -5.89
CA ASN A 41 14.44 -7.32 -5.16
C ASN A 41 13.07 -6.81 -5.62
N LEU A 42 12.03 -7.06 -4.84
CA LEU A 42 10.67 -6.66 -5.21
C LEU A 42 10.46 -5.14 -5.06
N THR A 43 11.22 -4.48 -4.19
CA THR A 43 11.19 -3.02 -4.04
C THR A 43 11.63 -2.32 -5.32
N ALA A 44 12.53 -2.93 -6.10
CA ALA A 44 12.98 -2.44 -7.41
C ALA A 44 11.84 -2.32 -8.44
N ARG A 45 10.73 -3.05 -8.23
CA ARG A 45 9.52 -2.96 -9.07
C ARG A 45 8.62 -1.79 -8.68
N GLY A 46 8.92 -1.08 -7.60
CA GLY A 46 8.15 0.05 -7.07
C GLY A 46 6.83 -0.33 -6.38
N ALA A 47 6.11 -1.33 -6.89
CA ALA A 47 4.96 -1.94 -6.22
C ALA A 47 4.85 -3.42 -6.55
N TYR A 48 4.38 -4.22 -5.59
CA TYR A 48 4.24 -5.66 -5.75
C TYR A 48 3.12 -6.22 -4.87
N VAL A 49 2.61 -7.41 -5.23
CA VAL A 49 1.61 -8.11 -4.43
C VAL A 49 2.26 -8.68 -3.17
N LEU A 50 1.99 -8.06 -2.03
CA LEU A 50 2.48 -8.48 -0.72
C LEU A 50 1.69 -9.70 -0.22
N SER A 51 0.36 -9.65 -0.36
CA SER A 51 -0.52 -10.78 -0.05
C SER A 51 -1.62 -10.91 -1.09
N LYS A 52 -1.79 -12.12 -1.65
CA LYS A 52 -2.81 -12.37 -2.68
C LYS A 52 -4.24 -12.40 -2.10
N GLY A 53 -4.39 -12.80 -0.84
CA GLY A 53 -5.67 -13.21 -0.27
C GLY A 53 -6.18 -14.53 -0.87
N GLU A 54 -7.39 -14.92 -0.49
CA GLU A 54 -8.07 -16.10 -1.02
C GLU A 54 -9.11 -15.72 -2.07
N GLY A 55 -9.19 -16.48 -3.15
CA GLY A 55 -10.17 -16.27 -4.23
C GLY A 55 -9.84 -15.10 -5.18
N LYS A 56 -10.85 -14.70 -5.97
CA LYS A 56 -10.73 -13.57 -6.91
C LYS A 56 -10.93 -12.26 -6.14
N PRO A 57 -9.96 -11.33 -6.14
CA PRO A 57 -10.05 -10.13 -5.31
C PRO A 57 -11.20 -9.24 -5.75
N GLN A 58 -12.06 -8.91 -4.79
CA GLN A 58 -13.11 -7.89 -4.87
C GLN A 58 -12.55 -6.50 -4.52
N ALA A 59 -11.49 -6.45 -3.71
CA ALA A 59 -10.76 -5.24 -3.34
C ALA A 59 -9.24 -5.41 -3.47
N ILE A 60 -8.55 -4.31 -3.73
CA ILE A 60 -7.09 -4.17 -3.67
C ILE A 60 -6.79 -3.09 -2.64
N LEU A 61 -6.09 -3.47 -1.58
CA LEU A 61 -5.55 -2.58 -0.57
C LEU A 61 -4.13 -2.22 -0.97
N ILE A 62 -3.86 -0.96 -1.23
CA ILE A 62 -2.54 -0.46 -1.63
C ILE A 62 -1.98 0.34 -0.46
N ALA A 63 -0.81 -0.04 0.05
CA ALA A 63 -0.21 0.63 1.19
C ALA A 63 1.28 0.88 1.00
N THR A 64 1.79 1.83 1.76
CA THR A 64 3.22 2.20 1.79
C THR A 64 3.70 2.20 3.24
N GLY A 65 5.01 2.13 3.44
CA GLY A 65 5.61 2.38 4.76
C GLY A 65 4.97 1.56 5.89
N SER A 66 4.66 2.23 7.01
CA SER A 66 4.05 1.63 8.19
C SER A 66 2.63 1.12 7.98
N GLU A 67 1.93 1.57 6.95
CA GLU A 67 0.52 1.22 6.73
C GLU A 67 0.36 -0.16 6.08
N ALA A 68 1.45 -0.79 5.63
CA ALA A 68 1.43 -2.16 5.11
C ALA A 68 0.86 -3.19 6.11
N SER A 69 1.17 -3.06 7.41
CA SER A 69 0.60 -3.94 8.43
C SER A 69 -0.90 -3.69 8.65
N ILE A 70 -1.35 -2.44 8.52
CA ILE A 70 -2.77 -2.07 8.61
C ILE A 70 -3.54 -2.69 7.44
N ALA A 71 -2.97 -2.66 6.23
CA ALA A 71 -3.56 -3.29 5.06
C ALA A 71 -3.68 -4.82 5.20
N LEU A 72 -2.68 -5.48 5.78
CA LEU A 72 -2.72 -6.92 6.06
C LEU A 72 -3.79 -7.26 7.10
N GLU A 73 -3.90 -6.48 8.18
CA GLU A 73 -4.96 -6.66 9.17
C GLU A 73 -6.35 -6.45 8.55
N ALA A 74 -6.53 -5.41 7.74
CA ALA A 74 -7.78 -5.16 7.02
C ALA A 74 -8.13 -6.30 6.06
N GLN A 75 -7.14 -6.90 5.36
CA GLN A 75 -7.36 -8.07 4.53
C GLN A 75 -7.89 -9.26 5.35
N THR A 76 -7.32 -9.52 6.53
CA THR A 76 -7.80 -10.59 7.43
C THR A 76 -9.25 -10.34 7.88
N LEU A 77 -9.59 -9.11 8.26
CA LEU A 77 -10.95 -8.74 8.67
C LEU A 77 -11.95 -8.87 7.50
N LEU A 78 -11.59 -8.43 6.29
CA LEU A 78 -12.41 -8.60 5.09
C LEU A 78 -12.63 -10.07 4.76
N ALA A 79 -11.59 -10.91 4.87
CA ALA A 79 -11.69 -12.35 4.63
C ALA A 79 -12.66 -13.03 5.61
N ALA A 80 -12.67 -12.61 6.89
CA ALA A 80 -13.63 -13.10 7.88
C ALA A 80 -15.09 -12.78 7.53
N GLU A 81 -15.33 -11.75 6.71
CA GLU A 81 -16.64 -11.37 6.17
C GLU A 81 -16.91 -11.95 4.76
N GLY A 82 -16.03 -12.82 4.25
CA GLY A 82 -16.17 -13.42 2.92
C GLY A 82 -15.82 -12.47 1.76
N ILE A 83 -15.12 -11.37 2.04
CA ILE A 83 -14.67 -10.40 1.03
C ILE A 83 -13.20 -10.69 0.68
N ALA A 84 -12.98 -11.15 -0.55
CA ALA A 84 -11.63 -11.41 -1.06
C ALA A 84 -10.89 -10.08 -1.32
N ALA A 85 -9.80 -9.84 -0.59
CA ALA A 85 -8.96 -8.67 -0.78
C ALA A 85 -7.51 -9.07 -1.08
N ARG A 86 -6.85 -8.31 -1.95
CA ARG A 86 -5.40 -8.38 -2.22
C ARG A 86 -4.70 -7.21 -1.53
N VAL A 87 -3.51 -7.44 -0.98
CA VAL A 87 -2.64 -6.38 -0.46
C VAL A 87 -1.46 -6.17 -1.42
N VAL A 88 -1.25 -4.91 -1.80
CA VAL A 88 -0.14 -4.43 -2.61
C VAL A 88 0.71 -3.49 -1.76
N SER A 89 2.01 -3.78 -1.66
CA SER A 89 2.97 -2.80 -1.14
C SER A 89 3.45 -1.92 -2.29
N MET A 90 3.50 -0.61 -2.11
CA MET A 90 3.92 0.37 -3.12
C MET A 90 5.03 1.29 -2.57
N PRO A 91 6.24 0.76 -2.29
CA PRO A 91 7.34 1.57 -1.74
C PRO A 91 7.81 2.73 -2.63
N CYS A 92 7.62 2.67 -3.95
CA CYS A 92 7.99 3.76 -4.87
C CYS A 92 7.06 3.82 -6.08
N MET A 93 6.30 4.91 -6.19
CA MET A 93 5.35 5.11 -7.29
C MET A 93 6.08 5.34 -8.62
N GLU A 94 7.22 6.00 -8.62
CA GLU A 94 8.04 6.30 -9.79
C GLU A 94 8.61 5.01 -10.42
N LEU A 95 9.23 4.14 -9.61
CA LEU A 95 9.72 2.85 -10.09
C LEU A 95 8.58 1.97 -10.61
N PHE A 96 7.40 2.02 -10.00
CA PHE A 96 6.24 1.27 -10.47
C PHE A 96 5.69 1.84 -11.80
N ALA A 97 5.75 3.16 -11.97
CA ALA A 97 5.39 3.84 -13.20
C ALA A 97 6.28 3.46 -14.38
N GLU A 98 7.55 3.12 -14.13
CA GLU A 98 8.51 2.69 -15.15
C GLU A 98 8.34 1.23 -15.59
N GLN A 99 7.60 0.41 -14.83
CA GLN A 99 7.38 -0.99 -15.21
C GLN A 99 6.57 -1.09 -16.51
N ASP A 100 6.62 -2.25 -17.18
CA ASP A 100 5.76 -2.48 -18.33
C ASP A 100 4.27 -2.56 -17.92
N GLU A 101 3.39 -2.37 -18.90
CA GLU A 101 1.94 -2.38 -18.68
C GLU A 101 1.44 -3.75 -18.20
N GLU A 102 2.06 -4.84 -18.66
CA GLU A 102 1.70 -6.20 -18.27
C GLU A 102 1.89 -6.39 -16.75
N TYR A 103 3.04 -5.95 -16.23
CA TYR A 103 3.35 -5.97 -14.81
C TYR A 103 2.42 -5.08 -14.00
N ARG A 104 2.18 -3.83 -14.45
CA ARG A 104 1.25 -2.93 -13.75
C ARG A 104 -0.16 -3.53 -13.67
N ARG A 105 -0.67 -4.14 -14.75
CA ARG A 105 -1.97 -4.83 -14.76
C ARG A 105 -1.99 -6.09 -13.89
N LYS A 106 -0.86 -6.80 -13.77
CA LYS A 106 -0.74 -7.96 -12.89
C LYS A 106 -0.85 -7.55 -11.41
N VAL A 107 -0.22 -6.44 -11.02
CA VAL A 107 -0.25 -5.91 -9.65
C VAL A 107 -1.62 -5.26 -9.36
N LEU A 108 -2.07 -4.37 -10.24
CA LEU A 108 -3.31 -3.59 -10.14
C LEU A 108 -4.28 -3.97 -11.28
N PRO A 109 -4.97 -5.13 -11.21
CA PRO A 109 -5.97 -5.47 -12.21
C PRO A 109 -7.13 -4.47 -12.25
N ALA A 110 -7.73 -4.31 -13.42
CA ALA A 110 -8.84 -3.39 -13.65
C ALA A 110 -10.16 -3.89 -13.04
N GLY A 111 -11.08 -2.94 -12.74
CA GLY A 111 -12.47 -3.24 -12.35
C GLY A 111 -12.70 -3.61 -10.87
N THR A 112 -11.64 -3.80 -10.10
CA THR A 112 -11.68 -4.08 -8.66
C THR A 112 -11.76 -2.79 -7.84
N VAL A 113 -12.37 -2.84 -6.65
CA VAL A 113 -12.28 -1.73 -5.68
C VAL A 113 -10.82 -1.50 -5.30
N ARG A 114 -10.38 -0.24 -5.23
CA ARG A 114 -9.02 0.12 -4.82
C ARG A 114 -9.09 1.07 -3.63
N VAL A 115 -8.43 0.69 -2.53
CA VAL A 115 -8.29 1.55 -1.35
C VAL A 115 -6.81 1.72 -1.04
N ALA A 116 -6.34 2.96 -1.12
CA ALA A 116 -4.99 3.32 -0.74
C ALA A 116 -4.93 3.70 0.75
N ILE A 117 -3.85 3.32 1.44
CA ILE A 117 -3.69 3.50 2.88
C ILE A 117 -2.29 4.07 3.11
N GLU A 118 -2.23 5.34 3.53
CA GLU A 118 -0.97 6.04 3.80
C GLU A 118 -1.22 7.17 4.81
N ALA A 119 -0.34 7.30 5.82
CA ALA A 119 -0.39 8.39 6.79
C ALA A 119 0.10 9.74 6.22
N ALA A 120 -0.45 10.13 5.07
CA ALA A 120 -0.17 11.36 4.33
C ALA A 120 -1.43 11.85 3.61
N VAL A 121 -1.31 12.92 2.82
CA VAL A 121 -2.41 13.42 1.98
C VAL A 121 -2.59 12.54 0.74
N GLN A 122 -3.80 12.53 0.16
CA GLN A 122 -4.12 11.72 -1.03
C GLN A 122 -3.33 12.09 -2.29
N GLN A 123 -2.67 13.26 -2.32
CA GLN A 123 -2.00 13.76 -3.51
C GLN A 123 -1.03 12.71 -4.11
N GLY A 124 -1.22 12.37 -5.38
CA GLY A 124 -0.45 11.36 -6.10
C GLY A 124 -1.15 10.00 -6.22
N TRP A 125 -2.06 9.66 -5.31
CA TRP A 125 -2.75 8.36 -5.31
C TRP A 125 -3.77 8.19 -6.43
N ASP A 126 -4.33 9.28 -6.96
CA ASP A 126 -5.37 9.23 -8.01
C ASP A 126 -4.90 8.49 -9.27
N ARG A 127 -3.61 8.53 -9.59
CA ARG A 127 -3.02 7.75 -10.69
C ARG A 127 -3.25 6.25 -10.52
N TRP A 128 -3.13 5.74 -9.30
CA TRP A 128 -3.21 4.30 -9.00
C TRP A 128 -4.63 3.87 -8.62
N LEU A 129 -5.39 4.78 -8.02
CA LEU A 129 -6.78 4.55 -7.64
C LEU A 129 -7.74 4.63 -8.85
N CYS A 130 -7.56 5.65 -9.69
CA CYS A 130 -8.45 5.95 -10.81
C CYS A 130 -7.82 5.64 -12.17
N GLY A 131 -6.49 5.63 -12.29
CA GLY A 131 -5.77 5.17 -13.48
C GLY A 131 -5.56 3.66 -13.52
N GLU A 132 -4.80 3.14 -14.49
CA GLU A 132 -4.53 1.70 -14.67
C GLU A 132 -5.83 0.84 -14.67
N GLY A 133 -6.92 1.35 -15.25
CA GLY A 133 -8.23 0.68 -15.27
C GLY A 133 -9.04 0.73 -13.96
N GLY A 134 -8.61 1.56 -13.00
CA GLY A 134 -9.39 1.96 -11.83
C GLY A 134 -10.58 2.85 -12.20
N ARG A 135 -11.45 3.14 -11.22
CA ARG A 135 -12.64 3.99 -11.43
C ARG A 135 -12.87 4.83 -10.18
N ALA A 136 -13.16 6.12 -10.34
CA ALA A 136 -13.41 7.03 -9.21
C ALA A 136 -14.52 6.53 -8.27
N GLY A 137 -15.61 5.97 -8.81
CA GLY A 137 -16.69 5.37 -7.99
C GLY A 137 -16.33 4.06 -7.29
N LYS A 138 -15.11 3.55 -7.48
CA LYS A 138 -14.56 2.34 -6.82
C LYS A 138 -13.20 2.62 -6.17
N ALA A 139 -12.89 3.89 -5.93
CA ALA A 139 -11.64 4.36 -5.38
C ALA A 139 -11.87 4.92 -3.96
N GLY A 140 -10.98 4.56 -3.03
CA GLY A 140 -10.96 5.09 -1.67
C GLY A 140 -9.54 5.42 -1.23
N PHE A 141 -9.42 6.34 -0.28
CA PHE A 141 -8.16 6.70 0.36
C PHE A 141 -8.37 6.75 1.88
N ILE A 142 -7.44 6.14 2.61
CA ILE A 142 -7.34 6.15 4.07
C ILE A 142 -6.05 6.88 4.42
N GLY A 143 -6.17 8.10 4.92
CA GLY A 143 -5.03 8.96 5.23
C GLY A 143 -5.47 10.31 5.78
N MET A 144 -4.57 11.29 5.68
CA MET A 144 -4.73 12.62 6.27
C MET A 144 -5.46 13.57 5.32
N THR A 145 -6.37 14.39 5.87
CA THR A 145 -7.04 15.49 5.15
C THR A 145 -6.64 16.88 5.64
N GLY A 146 -5.76 16.95 6.64
CA GLY A 146 -5.29 18.19 7.27
C GLY A 146 -3.99 17.99 8.03
N PHE A 147 -3.64 18.97 8.87
CA PHE A 147 -2.43 18.92 9.70
C PHE A 147 -2.48 17.83 10.77
N GLY A 148 -1.30 17.44 11.25
CA GLY A 148 -1.15 16.54 12.39
C GLY A 148 -1.55 17.19 13.72
N ALA A 149 -1.48 16.41 14.80
CA ALA A 149 -1.76 16.84 16.16
C ALA A 149 -0.73 16.28 17.13
N SER A 150 -0.65 16.86 18.33
CA SER A 150 0.25 16.41 19.38
C SER A 150 -0.43 15.37 20.27
N ALA A 151 -0.14 14.08 20.04
CA ALA A 151 -0.54 12.97 20.91
C ALA A 151 0.32 11.73 20.59
N PRO A 152 0.26 10.64 21.39
CA PRO A 152 0.88 9.37 21.03
C PRO A 152 0.40 8.84 19.67
N ALA A 153 1.30 8.20 18.92
CA ALA A 153 1.03 7.77 17.53
C ALA A 153 -0.22 6.89 17.40
N GLY A 154 -0.41 5.89 18.27
CA GLY A 154 -1.60 5.03 18.23
C GLY A 154 -2.91 5.81 18.35
N THR A 155 -2.97 6.77 19.29
CA THR A 155 -4.12 7.67 19.45
C THR A 155 -4.35 8.51 18.20
N LEU A 156 -3.28 9.01 17.56
CA LEU A 156 -3.41 9.79 16.32
C LEU A 156 -3.95 8.94 15.17
N TYR A 157 -3.44 7.72 14.97
CA TYR A 157 -3.94 6.81 13.92
C TYR A 157 -5.43 6.50 14.10
N GLU A 158 -5.87 6.24 15.34
CA GLU A 158 -7.29 6.06 15.65
C GLU A 158 -8.12 7.31 15.32
N LYS A 159 -7.65 8.50 15.75
CA LYS A 159 -8.38 9.76 15.54
C LYS A 159 -8.42 10.22 14.09
N PHE A 160 -7.37 9.95 13.33
CA PHE A 160 -7.31 10.21 11.89
C PHE A 160 -7.98 9.11 11.05
N GLY A 161 -8.47 8.04 11.68
CA GLY A 161 -9.14 6.95 10.96
C GLY A 161 -8.20 6.11 10.10
N ILE A 162 -6.90 6.13 10.37
CA ILE A 162 -5.90 5.30 9.67
C ILE A 162 -5.84 3.96 10.38
N THR A 163 -6.89 3.16 10.20
CA THR A 163 -7.07 1.88 10.90
C THR A 163 -7.57 0.79 9.95
N ALA A 164 -7.37 -0.47 10.36
CA ALA A 164 -7.88 -1.62 9.61
C ALA A 164 -9.42 -1.60 9.53
N ALA A 165 -10.09 -1.23 10.62
CA ALA A 165 -11.54 -1.10 10.67
C ALA A 165 -12.08 -0.03 9.71
N ALA A 166 -11.45 1.15 9.65
CA ALA A 166 -11.83 2.21 8.71
C ALA A 166 -11.61 1.77 7.25
N THR A 167 -10.52 1.04 6.99
CA THR A 167 -10.22 0.46 5.68
C THR A 167 -11.31 -0.55 5.26
N VAL A 168 -11.70 -1.46 6.17
CA VAL A 168 -12.78 -2.44 5.93
C VAL A 168 -14.10 -1.72 5.62
N ALA A 169 -14.47 -0.72 6.42
CA ALA A 169 -15.67 0.06 6.19
C ALA A 169 -15.65 0.75 4.82
N LYS A 170 -14.52 1.35 4.42
CA LYS A 170 -14.37 1.99 3.12
C LYS A 170 -14.46 1.00 1.96
N VAL A 171 -13.87 -0.19 2.09
CA VAL A 171 -14.01 -1.24 1.07
C VAL A 171 -15.48 -1.62 0.91
N LYS A 172 -16.19 -1.86 2.01
CA LYS A 172 -17.60 -2.27 1.98
C LYS A 172 -18.52 -1.21 1.38
N GLU A 173 -18.22 0.07 1.57
CA GLU A 173 -18.94 1.19 0.95
C GLU A 173 -18.81 1.21 -0.58
N LEU A 174 -17.68 0.71 -1.12
CA LEU A 174 -17.33 0.79 -2.54
C LEU A 174 -17.67 -0.49 -3.34
N LEU A 175 -18.07 -1.57 -2.67
CA LEU A 175 -18.44 -2.85 -3.28
C LEU A 175 -19.88 -2.84 -3.80
#